data_AF-A0A357V3R5-F1
#
_entry.id   AF-A0A357V3R5-F1
#
_cell.length_a   1.000
_cell.length_b   1.000
_cell.length_c   1.000
_cell.angle_alpha   90.00
_cell.angle_beta   90.00
_cell.angle_gamma   90.00
#
_symmetry.space_group_name_H-M   'P 1'
#
loop_
_entity.id
_entity.type
_entity.pdbx_description
1 polymer ?
#
loop_
_entity_poly.entity_id
_entity_poly.type
_entity_poly.pdbx_seq_one_letter_code
_entity_poly.pdbx_strand_id
1 'polypeptide(L)'
;QLTMRTFHIGGAAQRGTEQSAIEASADAKVELRNCTTVKNSAGVEVIMARNAELLLIDNKKRERARHRIPYGARLLVKDKAKVERGDKMAEWDPFTLPILTEKEGTANYVDLVEGLSITERMDEATGIASKVVIDWKQQPRGNDLKPRITLRDDKGEVIALDNGLEARYFLSV
;
A
#
# COMPACT_ATOMS: atom_id res chain seq x y z
N GLN A 1 -35.96 13.56 -4.36
CA GLN A 1 -36.40 12.26 -3.81
C GLN A 1 -36.20 11.22 -4.91
N LEU A 2 -35.23 10.33 -4.76
CA LEU A 2 -34.94 9.25 -5.72
C LEU A 2 -35.23 7.93 -5.02
N THR A 3 -36.30 7.26 -5.42
CA THR A 3 -36.76 6.00 -4.84
C THR A 3 -35.97 4.86 -5.46
N MET A 4 -35.18 4.15 -4.66
CA MET A 4 -34.48 2.92 -5.07
C MET A 4 -35.50 1.79 -5.23
N ARG A 5 -35.75 1.35 -6.47
CA ARG A 5 -36.39 0.05 -6.72
C ARG A 5 -35.32 -1.03 -6.62
N THR A 6 -35.43 -1.86 -5.59
CA THR A 6 -34.70 -3.11 -5.45
C THR A 6 -35.11 -4.09 -6.54
N PHE A 7 -34.22 -4.35 -7.48
CA PHE A 7 -34.31 -5.53 -8.33
C PHE A 7 -33.68 -6.71 -7.59
N HIS A 8 -34.48 -7.76 -7.43
CA HIS A 8 -34.02 -9.07 -7.01
C HIS A 8 -33.21 -9.66 -8.17
N ILE A 9 -31.89 -9.56 -8.11
CA ILE A 9 -31.02 -10.42 -8.90
C ILE A 9 -30.28 -11.32 -7.91
N GLY A 10 -30.89 -12.48 -7.69
CA GLY A 10 -30.15 -13.67 -7.30
C GLY A 10 -29.22 -14.03 -8.45
N GLY A 11 -28.00 -13.53 -8.37
CA GLY A 11 -26.91 -13.87 -9.27
C GLY A 11 -25.66 -13.82 -8.41
N ALA A 12 -24.97 -14.96 -8.31
CA ALA A 12 -23.77 -15.09 -7.53
C ALA A 12 -22.87 -13.86 -7.74
N ALA A 13 -22.67 -13.06 -6.69
CA ALA A 13 -21.52 -12.19 -6.63
C ALA A 13 -20.31 -13.12 -6.55
N GLN A 14 -19.86 -13.62 -7.70
CA GLN A 14 -18.46 -13.93 -7.89
C GLN A 14 -17.75 -12.61 -7.62
N ARG A 15 -17.40 -12.36 -6.35
CA ARG A 15 -16.30 -11.47 -6.00
C ARG A 15 -15.20 -11.96 -6.92
N GLY A 16 -14.92 -11.22 -7.99
CA GLY A 16 -13.78 -11.52 -8.84
C GLY A 16 -12.62 -11.68 -7.89
N THR A 17 -11.97 -12.84 -7.90
CA THR A 17 -10.86 -13.15 -7.01
C THR A 17 -9.94 -11.94 -7.00
N GLU A 18 -9.89 -11.22 -5.87
CA GLU A 18 -9.11 -9.99 -5.82
C GLU A 18 -7.66 -10.39 -6.00
N GLN A 19 -7.09 -9.94 -7.11
CA GLN A 19 -5.72 -10.27 -7.44
C GLN A 19 -4.82 -9.62 -6.41
N SER A 20 -4.05 -10.44 -5.68
CA SER A 20 -3.11 -10.04 -4.64
C SER A 20 -1.66 -10.34 -5.01
N ALA A 21 -1.43 -10.88 -6.21
CA ALA A 21 -0.11 -11.21 -6.71
C ALA A 21 -0.03 -11.21 -8.23
N ILE A 22 1.19 -11.10 -8.75
CA ILE A 22 1.53 -11.35 -10.16
C ILE A 22 2.42 -12.59 -10.22
N GLU A 23 2.01 -13.58 -11.00
CA GLU A 23 2.78 -14.79 -11.29
C GLU A 23 3.21 -14.80 -12.76
N ALA A 24 4.37 -15.38 -13.04
CA ALA A 24 4.90 -15.46 -14.39
C ALA A 24 4.03 -16.41 -15.24
N SER A 25 3.48 -15.91 -16.35
CA SER A 25 2.63 -16.70 -17.24
C SER A 25 3.42 -17.64 -18.17
N ALA A 26 4.72 -17.40 -18.31
CA ALA A 26 5.65 -18.18 -19.12
C ALA A 26 7.09 -17.87 -18.71
N ASP A 27 8.01 -18.76 -19.09
CA ASP A 27 9.45 -18.53 -18.94
C ASP A 27 9.86 -17.29 -19.74
N ALA A 28 10.44 -16.32 -19.05
CA ALA A 28 10.71 -15.01 -19.63
C ALA A 28 11.77 -14.24 -18.83
N LYS A 29 12.21 -13.13 -19.39
CA LYS A 29 13.01 -12.12 -18.72
C LYS A 29 12.09 -10.98 -18.25
N VAL A 30 12.18 -10.63 -16.98
CA VAL A 30 11.44 -9.51 -16.39
C VAL A 30 11.98 -8.18 -16.93
N GLU A 31 11.09 -7.27 -17.24
CA GLU A 31 11.41 -5.86 -17.49
C GLU A 31 10.50 -4.97 -16.66
N LEU A 32 11.10 -4.20 -15.76
CA LEU A 32 10.40 -3.22 -14.93
C LEU A 32 10.41 -1.86 -15.61
N ARG A 33 9.26 -1.20 -15.67
CA ARG A 33 9.10 0.15 -16.24
C ARG A 33 8.42 1.07 -15.25
N ASN A 34 8.89 2.31 -15.18
CA ASN A 34 8.39 3.31 -14.22
C ASN A 34 8.37 2.80 -12.76
N CYS A 35 9.30 1.91 -12.41
CA CYS A 35 9.41 1.35 -11.07
C CYS A 35 10.40 2.18 -10.26
N THR A 36 9.88 2.97 -9.33
CA THR A 36 10.66 3.49 -8.20
C THR A 36 10.36 2.61 -7.00
N THR A 37 11.38 2.14 -6.30
CA THR A 37 11.23 1.28 -5.12
C THR A 37 12.00 1.83 -3.93
N VAL A 38 11.60 1.40 -2.74
CA VAL A 38 12.36 1.57 -1.49
C VAL A 38 12.49 0.22 -0.81
N LYS A 39 13.62 -0.04 -0.15
CA LYS A 39 13.77 -1.22 0.69
C LYS A 39 13.15 -0.99 2.05
N ASN A 40 12.30 -1.90 2.50
CA ASN A 40 11.82 -1.91 3.88
C ASN A 40 12.86 -2.52 4.83
N SER A 41 12.56 -2.51 6.14
CA SER A 41 13.41 -3.07 7.20
C SER A 41 13.67 -4.57 7.07
N ALA A 42 12.85 -5.31 6.33
CA ALA A 42 13.05 -6.72 6.00
C ALA A 42 13.88 -6.92 4.72
N GLY A 43 14.41 -5.85 4.12
CA GLY A 43 15.21 -5.89 2.89
C GLY A 43 14.40 -6.12 1.61
N VAL A 44 13.07 -6.04 1.67
CA VAL A 44 12.18 -6.26 0.53
C VAL A 44 11.93 -4.95 -0.20
N GLU A 45 12.00 -4.97 -1.53
CA GLU A 45 11.70 -3.83 -2.39
C GLU A 45 10.18 -3.58 -2.41
N VAL A 46 9.78 -2.35 -2.10
CA VAL A 46 8.38 -1.90 -2.07
C VAL A 46 8.19 -0.84 -3.15
N ILE A 47 7.14 -0.98 -3.96
CA ILE A 47 6.84 -0.09 -5.08
C ILE A 47 6.35 1.28 -4.57
N MET A 48 7.05 2.34 -4.96
CA MET A 48 6.71 3.74 -4.63
C MET A 48 6.04 4.47 -5.80
N ALA A 49 6.11 3.93 -7.01
CA ALA A 49 5.50 4.53 -8.20
C ALA A 49 4.03 4.09 -8.38
N ARG A 50 3.16 5.01 -8.83
CA ARG A 50 1.72 4.73 -9.05
C ARG A 50 1.40 4.14 -10.43
N ASN A 51 2.37 4.16 -11.34
CA ASN A 51 2.27 3.68 -12.72
C ASN A 51 3.36 2.64 -13.05
N ALA A 52 3.85 1.93 -12.04
CA ALA A 52 4.81 0.85 -12.20
C ALA A 52 4.23 -0.27 -13.08
N GLU A 53 5.05 -0.82 -13.98
CA GLU A 53 4.70 -1.95 -14.83
C GLU A 53 5.77 -3.04 -14.76
N LEU A 54 5.31 -4.29 -14.79
CA LEU A 54 6.11 -5.50 -14.95
C LEU A 54 5.79 -6.15 -16.29
N LEU A 55 6.81 -6.33 -17.12
CA LEU A 55 6.70 -6.99 -18.41
C LEU A 55 7.46 -8.32 -18.40
N LEU A 56 6.93 -9.29 -19.12
CA LEU A 56 7.61 -10.56 -19.41
C LEU A 56 8.06 -10.55 -20.86
N ILE A 57 9.37 -10.61 -21.08
CA ILE A 57 10.00 -10.59 -22.40
C ILE A 57 10.57 -11.97 -22.73
N ASP A 58 10.14 -12.57 -23.85
CA ASP A 58 10.67 -13.87 -24.28
C ASP A 58 12.09 -13.78 -24.88
N ASN A 59 12.68 -14.93 -25.19
CA ASN A 59 14.02 -15.03 -25.81
C ASN A 59 14.10 -14.37 -27.20
N LYS A 60 12.96 -14.14 -27.88
CA LYS A 60 12.86 -13.43 -29.16
C LYS A 60 12.60 -11.93 -28.97
N LYS A 61 12.76 -11.40 -27.76
CA LYS A 61 12.51 -10.00 -27.36
C LYS A 61 11.05 -9.56 -27.56
N ARG A 62 10.09 -10.49 -27.52
CA ARG A 62 8.66 -10.17 -27.61
C ARG A 62 8.05 -10.05 -26.22
N GLU A 63 7.17 -9.06 -26.05
CA GLU A 63 6.34 -8.90 -24.85
C GLU A 63 5.29 -10.02 -24.81
N ARG A 64 5.37 -10.87 -23.78
CA ARG A 64 4.45 -12.00 -23.54
C ARG A 64 3.30 -11.59 -22.63
N ALA A 65 3.59 -10.72 -21.68
CA ALA A 65 2.63 -10.18 -20.73
C ALA A 65 3.11 -8.84 -20.21
N ARG A 66 2.14 -8.04 -19.76
CA ARG A 66 2.34 -6.77 -19.07
C ARG A 66 1.35 -6.69 -17.93
N HIS A 67 1.85 -6.32 -16.76
CA HIS A 67 1.09 -6.18 -15.55
C HIS A 67 1.35 -4.81 -14.95
N ARG A 68 0.29 -4.12 -14.52
CA ARG A 68 0.44 -2.93 -13.68
C ARG A 68 0.71 -3.38 -12.25
N ILE A 69 1.70 -2.79 -11.61
CA ILE A 69 2.02 -3.07 -10.22
C ILE A 69 1.43 -1.96 -9.33
N PRO A 70 0.62 -2.30 -8.32
CA PRO A 70 0.08 -1.31 -7.39
C PRO A 70 1.17 -0.63 -6.55
N TYR A 71 0.87 0.59 -6.10
CA TYR A 71 1.67 1.28 -5.08
C TYR A 71 1.68 0.47 -3.78
N GLY A 72 2.85 0.32 -3.19
CA GLY A 72 3.08 -0.46 -1.98
C GLY A 72 3.11 -1.97 -2.16
N ALA A 73 3.01 -2.47 -3.40
CA ALA A 73 3.28 -3.88 -3.66
C ALA A 73 4.73 -4.22 -3.33
N ARG A 74 4.93 -5.41 -2.77
CA ARG A 74 6.23 -6.02 -2.54
C ARG A 74 6.70 -6.63 -3.85
N LEU A 75 7.87 -6.24 -4.30
CA LEU A 75 8.50 -6.76 -5.50
C LEU A 75 9.43 -7.92 -5.10
N LEU A 76 9.19 -9.09 -5.66
CA LEU A 76 9.88 -10.34 -5.32
C LEU A 76 10.97 -10.70 -6.34
N VAL A 77 11.04 -9.96 -7.46
CA VAL A 77 11.99 -10.17 -8.54
C VAL A 77 12.74 -8.88 -8.88
N LYS A 78 13.98 -9.02 -9.37
CA LYS A 78 14.78 -7.88 -9.83
C LYS A 78 14.51 -7.57 -11.29
N ASP A 79 14.74 -6.32 -11.70
CA ASP A 79 14.74 -5.98 -13.13
C ASP A 79 15.74 -6.88 -13.88
N LYS A 80 15.38 -7.28 -15.10
CA LYS A 80 16.16 -8.15 -15.97
C LYS A 80 16.39 -9.58 -15.43
N ALA A 81 15.77 -9.98 -14.33
CA ALA A 81 15.82 -11.36 -13.84
C ALA A 81 15.13 -12.32 -14.83
N LYS A 82 15.59 -13.57 -14.87
CA LYS A 82 14.87 -14.66 -15.54
C LYS A 82 13.87 -15.24 -14.54
N VAL A 83 12.69 -15.58 -15.03
CA VAL A 83 11.62 -16.23 -14.28
C VAL A 83 11.09 -17.41 -15.07
N GLU A 84 10.65 -18.44 -14.35
CA GLU A 84 9.96 -19.60 -14.89
C GLU A 84 8.45 -19.42 -14.72
N ARG A 85 7.66 -20.13 -15.52
CA ARG A 85 6.21 -20.13 -15.38
C ARG A 85 5.79 -20.52 -13.95
N GLY A 86 4.97 -19.69 -13.33
CA GLY A 86 4.47 -19.88 -11.96
C GLY A 86 5.28 -19.12 -10.90
N ASP A 87 6.44 -18.55 -11.23
CA ASP A 87 7.19 -17.73 -10.29
C ASP A 87 6.38 -16.51 -9.84
N LYS A 88 6.25 -16.32 -8.54
CA LYS A 88 5.61 -15.14 -7.97
C LYS A 88 6.56 -13.95 -8.04
N MET A 89 6.14 -12.88 -8.69
CA MET A 89 6.98 -11.72 -9.02
C MET A 89 6.66 -10.48 -8.19
N ALA A 90 5.40 -10.32 -7.80
CA ALA A 90 4.97 -9.24 -6.93
C ALA A 90 3.75 -9.68 -6.11
N GLU A 91 3.57 -9.08 -4.93
CA GLU A 91 2.42 -9.33 -4.06
C GLU A 91 1.98 -8.07 -3.31
N TRP A 92 0.70 -7.99 -2.97
CA TRP A 92 0.11 -6.90 -2.20
C TRP A 92 -1.15 -7.39 -1.47
N ASP A 93 -1.58 -6.64 -0.47
CA ASP A 93 -2.87 -6.84 0.17
C ASP A 93 -3.92 -5.97 -0.56
N PRO A 94 -4.95 -6.56 -1.20
CA PRO A 94 -5.93 -5.83 -1.98
C PRO A 94 -6.87 -4.97 -1.13
N PHE A 95 -6.91 -5.19 0.19
CA PHE A 95 -7.76 -4.46 1.13
C PHE A 95 -7.01 -3.32 1.84
N THR A 96 -5.74 -3.10 1.53
CA THR A 96 -4.94 -2.05 2.18
C THR A 96 -4.42 -1.03 1.18
N LEU A 97 -4.44 0.23 1.61
CA LEU A 97 -3.72 1.32 0.94
C LEU A 97 -2.58 1.75 1.87
N PRO A 98 -1.35 1.25 1.66
CA PRO A 98 -0.27 1.53 2.58
C PRO A 98 0.13 3.00 2.51
N ILE A 99 0.51 3.55 3.66
CA ILE A 99 1.21 4.83 3.76
C ILE A 99 2.69 4.50 3.89
N LEU A 100 3.51 5.00 2.97
CA LEU A 100 4.94 4.67 2.89
C LEU A 100 5.78 5.94 2.91
N THR A 101 7.01 5.80 3.39
CA THR A 101 8.02 6.86 3.41
C THR A 101 9.28 6.39 2.69
N GLU A 102 9.97 7.33 2.05
CA GLU A 102 11.26 7.12 1.38
C GLU A 102 12.47 7.40 2.30
N LYS A 103 12.22 7.90 3.52
CA LYS A 103 13.25 8.25 4.50
C LYS A 103 13.15 7.36 5.73
N GLU A 104 14.29 7.11 6.35
CA GLU A 104 14.39 6.47 7.66
C GLU A 104 14.18 7.50 8.77
N GLY A 105 13.62 7.07 9.89
CA GLY A 105 13.40 7.92 11.06
C GLY A 105 12.39 7.31 12.02
N THR A 106 12.01 8.08 13.03
CA THR A 106 11.05 7.65 14.06
C THR A 106 9.66 8.17 13.77
N ALA A 107 8.66 7.29 13.75
CA ALA A 107 7.26 7.70 13.58
C ALA A 107 6.78 8.46 14.83
N ASN A 108 6.31 9.69 14.62
CA ASN A 108 5.77 10.55 15.67
C ASN A 108 4.31 10.89 15.36
N TYR A 109 3.45 10.73 16.36
CA TYR A 109 2.02 10.98 16.24
C TYR A 109 1.71 12.45 16.48
N VAL A 110 0.85 13.02 15.63
CA VAL A 110 0.39 14.39 15.78
C VAL A 110 -1.13 14.44 15.60
N ASP A 111 -1.82 15.06 16.54
CA ASP A 111 -3.28 15.11 16.63
C ASP A 111 -3.94 13.72 16.64
N LEU A 112 -3.22 12.71 17.15
CA LEU A 112 -3.71 11.35 17.39
C LEU A 112 -3.87 11.14 18.90
N VAL A 113 -5.07 11.40 19.40
CA VAL A 113 -5.43 11.33 20.82
C VAL A 113 -6.32 10.11 21.07
N GLU A 114 -5.94 9.28 22.04
CA GLU A 114 -6.66 8.07 22.43
C GLU A 114 -8.09 8.41 22.91
N GLY A 115 -9.07 7.64 22.44
CA GLY A 115 -10.50 7.86 22.69
C GLY A 115 -11.13 9.02 21.92
N LEU A 116 -10.33 9.85 21.23
CA LEU A 116 -10.83 11.02 20.48
C LEU A 116 -10.62 10.87 18.97
N SER A 117 -9.42 10.53 18.53
CA SER A 117 -9.10 10.32 17.11
C SER A 117 -8.48 8.95 16.83
N ILE A 118 -8.03 8.24 17.86
CA ILE A 118 -7.64 6.83 17.76
C ILE A 118 -8.32 6.01 18.85
N THR A 119 -8.51 4.73 18.56
CA THR A 119 -8.90 3.72 19.54
C THR A 119 -8.08 2.47 19.33
N GLU A 120 -7.81 1.72 20.39
CA GLU A 120 -7.25 0.38 20.27
C GLU A 120 -8.35 -0.63 19.90
N ARG A 121 -8.09 -1.44 18.87
CA ARG A 121 -8.93 -2.59 18.51
C ARG A 121 -8.10 -3.85 18.62
N MET A 122 -8.63 -4.81 19.37
CA MET A 122 -8.08 -6.15 19.43
C MET A 122 -8.74 -7.00 18.33
N ASP A 123 -7.94 -7.61 17.50
CA ASP A 123 -8.41 -8.64 16.58
C ASP A 123 -8.60 -9.94 17.38
N GLU A 124 -9.85 -10.42 17.50
CA GLU A 124 -10.18 -11.59 18.33
C GLU A 124 -9.58 -12.91 17.81
N ALA A 125 -9.28 -12.99 16.52
CA ALA A 125 -8.74 -14.20 15.90
C ALA A 125 -7.22 -14.33 16.12
N THR A 126 -6.50 -13.21 16.07
CA THR A 126 -5.03 -13.16 16.18
C THR A 126 -4.53 -12.70 17.55
N GLY A 127 -5.38 -12.03 18.34
CA GLY A 127 -5.03 -11.40 19.61
C GLY A 127 -4.18 -10.14 19.48
N ILE A 128 -3.95 -9.65 18.25
CA ILE A 128 -3.11 -8.48 17.99
C ILE A 128 -3.92 -7.21 18.24
N ALA A 129 -3.39 -6.33 19.09
CA ALA A 129 -3.93 -4.99 19.29
C ALA A 129 -3.40 -4.03 18.22
N SER A 130 -4.30 -3.31 17.57
CA SER A 130 -3.99 -2.30 16.56
C SER A 130 -4.63 -0.97 16.92
N LYS A 131 -3.91 0.13 16.69
CA LYS A 131 -4.48 1.49 16.80
C LYS A 131 -5.24 1.83 15.53
N VAL A 132 -6.52 2.16 15.66
CA VAL A 132 -7.42 2.47 14.56
C VAL A 132 -7.88 3.90 14.67
N VAL A 133 -7.76 4.65 13.58
CA VAL A 133 -8.29 6.01 13.49
C VAL A 133 -9.81 5.95 13.47
N ILE A 134 -10.43 6.75 14.32
CA ILE A 134 -11.90 6.84 14.46
C ILE A 134 -12.37 8.20 13.96
N ASP A 135 -13.67 8.35 13.69
CA ASP A 135 -14.21 9.63 13.20
C ASP A 135 -14.13 10.72 14.28
N TRP A 136 -13.01 11.43 14.26
CA TRP A 136 -12.70 12.50 15.20
C TRP A 136 -13.58 13.72 14.99
N LYS A 137 -14.13 13.93 13.77
CA LYS A 137 -14.97 15.09 13.47
C LYS A 137 -16.33 15.01 14.16
N GLN A 138 -16.78 13.81 14.50
CA GLN A 138 -18.02 13.61 15.26
C GLN A 138 -17.81 13.70 16.78
N GLN A 139 -16.57 13.66 17.24
CA GLN A 139 -16.28 13.70 18.66
C GLN A 139 -16.26 15.13 19.22
N PRO A 140 -16.83 15.37 20.42
CA PRO A 140 -16.67 16.64 21.11
C PRO A 140 -15.18 16.99 21.25
N ARG A 141 -14.79 18.20 20.80
CA ARG A 141 -13.39 18.70 20.78
C ARG A 141 -12.49 18.10 19.70
N GLY A 142 -13.01 17.29 18.77
CA GLY A 142 -12.22 16.72 17.68
C GLY A 142 -12.15 17.58 16.42
N ASN A 143 -13.01 18.60 16.26
CA ASN A 143 -13.13 19.38 15.02
C ASN A 143 -11.83 20.02 14.51
N ASP A 144 -10.92 20.39 15.41
CA ASP A 144 -9.66 21.05 15.05
C ASP A 144 -8.50 20.06 14.81
N LEU A 145 -8.72 18.77 15.09
CA LEU A 145 -7.69 17.75 14.92
C LEU A 145 -7.40 17.49 13.44
N LYS A 146 -6.11 17.34 13.15
CA LYS A 146 -5.60 16.93 11.83
C LYS A 146 -4.70 15.70 12.00
N PRO A 147 -5.28 14.53 12.30
CA PRO A 147 -4.53 13.33 12.63
C PRO A 147 -3.52 12.99 11.53
N ARG A 148 -2.26 12.85 11.92
CA ARG A 148 -1.15 12.58 11.00
C ARG A 148 0.01 11.91 11.71
N ILE A 149 0.83 11.24 10.92
CA ILE A 149 2.13 10.71 11.34
C ILE A 149 3.20 11.60 10.70
N THR A 150 4.18 12.00 11.50
CA THR A 150 5.37 12.74 11.04
C THR A 150 6.61 11.88 11.27
N LEU A 151 7.60 11.96 10.39
CA LEU A 151 8.87 11.27 10.60
C LEU A 151 9.87 12.20 11.28
N ARG A 152 10.52 11.74 12.36
CA ARG A 152 11.51 12.49 13.14
C ARG A 152 12.91 11.93 12.98
N ASP A 153 13.90 12.82 12.98
CA ASP A 153 15.31 12.44 13.07
C ASP A 153 15.72 12.17 14.54
N ASP A 154 16.99 11.82 14.74
CA ASP A 154 17.55 11.52 16.08
C ASP A 154 17.54 12.74 17.02
N LYS A 155 17.34 13.95 16.49
CA LYS A 155 17.25 15.21 17.26
C LYS A 155 15.80 15.58 17.57
N GLY A 156 14.83 14.83 17.06
CA GLY A 156 13.40 15.11 17.23
C GLY A 156 12.84 16.10 16.20
N GLU A 157 13.60 16.50 15.18
CA GLU A 157 13.17 17.41 14.14
C GLU A 157 12.42 16.68 13.02
N VAL A 158 11.50 17.35 12.33
CA VAL A 158 10.76 16.72 11.23
C VAL A 158 11.67 16.55 10.02
N ILE A 159 11.73 15.32 9.51
CA ILE A 159 12.53 14.98 8.33
C ILE A 159 11.89 15.61 7.08
N ALA A 160 12.72 16.19 6.22
CA ALA A 160 12.32 16.61 4.88
C ALA A 160 12.48 15.46 3.87
N LEU A 161 11.48 15.31 3.00
CA LEU A 161 11.50 14.44 1.83
C LEU A 161 12.37 15.04 0.73
N ASP A 162 12.67 14.26 -0.31
CA ASP A 162 13.54 14.73 -1.40
C ASP A 162 12.94 15.88 -2.21
N ASN A 163 11.62 16.06 -2.14
CA ASN A 163 10.90 17.19 -2.73
C ASN A 163 10.90 18.45 -1.84
N GLY A 164 11.60 18.44 -0.70
CA GLY A 164 11.69 19.55 0.25
C GLY A 164 10.48 19.72 1.15
N LEU A 165 9.43 18.92 1.00
CA LEU A 165 8.29 18.90 1.92
C LEU A 165 8.65 18.10 3.17
N GLU A 166 8.04 18.46 4.29
CA GLU A 166 8.16 17.65 5.50
C GLU A 166 7.48 16.29 5.32
N ALA A 167 8.09 15.24 5.88
CA ALA A 167 7.57 13.88 5.92
C ALA A 167 6.34 13.81 6.86
N ARG A 168 5.20 14.27 6.35
CA ARG A 168 3.91 14.34 7.04
C ARG A 168 2.86 13.55 6.28
N TYR A 169 2.23 12.60 6.95
CA TYR A 169 1.26 11.68 6.37
C TYR A 169 -0.07 11.80 7.11
N PHE A 170 -1.05 12.41 6.47
CA PHE A 170 -2.40 12.55 7.04
C PHE A 170 -3.11 11.21 7.04
N LEU A 171 -3.91 11.00 8.09
CA LEU A 171 -4.72 9.81 8.25
C LEU A 171 -6.19 10.14 7.98
N SER A 172 -6.90 9.19 7.38
CA SER A 172 -8.35 9.26 7.16
C SER A 172 -9.08 8.23 8.03
N VAL A 173 -10.36 8.50 8.28
CA VAL A 173 -11.34 7.52 8.77
C VAL A 173 -12.07 6.90 7.60
#